data_AF-A0A371M8V7-F1
#
_entry.id   AF-A0A371M8V7-F1
#
_cell.length_a   1.000
_cell.length_b   1.000
_cell.length_c   1.000
_cell.angle_alpha   90.00
_cell.angle_beta   90.00
_cell.angle_gamma   90.00
#
_symmetry.space_group_name_H-M   'P 1'
#
loop_
_entity.id
_entity.type
_entity.pdbx_description
1 polymer ?
#
loop_
_entity_poly.entity_id
_entity_poly.type
_entity_poly.pdbx_seq_one_letter_code
_entity_poly.pdbx_strand_id
1 'polypeptide(L)'
;MTNDERRRTTEVPADRREPVGEPVVRGDPAVTGDRAREAVGFDPTDPDSLAEAARTVRSFSESTAGDDDHVFMLRGAAACAALVRGVGSYKRAAERAGGDVSVSFIRKWARVHDLPQSVRRHVARGRIAPTAAKHIARVSGDARLHLAWATLDAGLTVREVRRLASEVNDGTPVVDALSAHGVDIGTLEVTLPADVYLELRRRASLEDAAPGDVVADALDDYLD
;
A
#
# COMPACT_ATOMS: atom_id res chain seq x y z
N MET A 1 -26.39 -14.82 16.46
CA MET A 1 -25.49 -14.55 15.33
C MET A 1 -24.11 -15.03 15.75
N THR A 2 -23.57 -16.02 15.07
CA THR A 2 -22.27 -16.62 15.36
C THR A 2 -21.16 -15.63 14.99
N ASN A 3 -20.00 -15.67 15.66
CA ASN A 3 -18.84 -14.80 15.35
C ASN A 3 -18.41 -14.86 13.87
N ASP A 4 -18.73 -15.96 13.19
CA ASP A 4 -18.49 -16.17 11.76
C ASP A 4 -19.35 -15.31 10.82
N GLU A 5 -20.51 -14.81 11.28
CA GLU A 5 -21.36 -13.91 10.51
C GLU A 5 -20.94 -12.44 10.62
N ARG A 6 -20.31 -12.03 11.74
CA ARG A 6 -19.75 -10.68 11.90
C ARG A 6 -18.47 -10.45 11.10
N ARG A 7 -17.68 -11.50 10.85
CA ARG A 7 -16.48 -11.44 9.98
C ARG A 7 -16.76 -11.14 8.51
N ARG A 8 -18.00 -11.35 8.03
CA ARG A 8 -18.35 -11.14 6.61
C ARG A 8 -18.72 -9.70 6.23
N THR A 9 -18.74 -8.75 7.17
CA THR A 9 -19.13 -7.35 6.91
C THR A 9 -18.00 -6.33 6.96
N THR A 10 -16.75 -6.76 7.18
CA THR A 10 -15.61 -5.84 7.35
C THR A 10 -14.48 -6.16 6.37
N GLU A 11 -14.75 -6.17 5.06
CA GLU A 11 -13.67 -6.11 4.07
C GLU A 11 -12.87 -4.82 4.33
N VAL A 12 -11.61 -4.97 4.76
CA VAL A 12 -10.75 -3.81 4.98
C VAL A 12 -10.55 -3.17 3.61
N PRO A 13 -10.88 -1.87 3.41
CA PRO A 13 -10.81 -1.25 2.09
C PRO A 13 -9.39 -1.35 1.51
N ALA A 14 -9.18 -2.38 0.70
CA ALA A 14 -7.90 -2.71 0.12
C ALA A 14 -7.66 -1.88 -1.14
N ASP A 15 -8.62 -1.08 -1.59
CA ASP A 15 -8.43 -0.14 -2.70
C ASP A 15 -8.35 1.31 -2.24
N ARG A 16 -7.70 2.13 -3.06
CA ARG A 16 -7.59 3.58 -2.89
C ARG A 16 -8.98 4.24 -2.91
N ARG A 17 -9.33 4.94 -1.83
CA ARG A 17 -10.61 5.66 -1.70
C ARG A 17 -10.55 7.13 -2.12
N GLU A 18 -9.36 7.73 -2.12
CA GLU A 18 -9.20 9.15 -2.38
C GLU A 18 -9.48 9.51 -3.87
N PRO A 19 -9.52 10.78 -4.26
CA PRO A 19 -9.48 11.21 -5.67
C PRO A 19 -8.13 10.91 -6.37
N VAL A 20 -8.16 10.51 -7.64
CA VAL A 20 -6.92 10.18 -8.38
C VAL A 20 -6.11 11.44 -8.60
N GLY A 21 -4.80 11.34 -8.39
CA GLY A 21 -3.86 12.44 -8.63
C GLY A 21 -3.75 13.44 -7.48
N GLU A 22 -4.70 13.44 -6.53
CA GLU A 22 -4.62 14.29 -5.34
C GLU A 22 -3.39 13.94 -4.46
N PRO A 23 -2.65 14.93 -3.94
CA PRO A 23 -1.42 14.73 -3.19
C PRO A 23 -1.57 14.11 -1.78
N VAL A 24 -2.58 13.30 -1.49
CA VAL A 24 -2.94 12.94 -0.09
C VAL A 24 -1.78 12.37 0.75
N VAL A 25 -0.91 11.52 0.19
CA VAL A 25 0.24 10.97 0.94
C VAL A 25 1.48 11.84 0.82
N ARG A 26 1.78 12.31 -0.39
CA ARG A 26 3.01 13.04 -0.72
C ARG A 26 2.96 14.52 -0.32
N GLY A 27 1.76 15.05 -0.10
CA GLY A 27 1.46 16.37 0.43
C GLY A 27 1.12 16.36 1.92
N ASP A 28 1.31 15.24 2.62
CA ASP A 28 1.16 15.17 4.08
C ASP A 28 2.50 15.50 4.77
N PRO A 29 2.61 16.61 5.52
CA PRO A 29 3.83 16.98 6.23
C PRO A 29 4.31 15.91 7.23
N ALA A 30 3.40 15.12 7.81
CA ALA A 30 3.74 14.02 8.71
C ALA A 30 4.33 12.79 7.99
N VAL A 31 4.39 12.82 6.66
CA VAL A 31 4.97 11.77 5.82
C VAL A 31 6.20 12.27 5.08
N THR A 32 6.10 13.43 4.42
CA THR A 32 7.14 13.95 3.52
C THR A 32 7.83 15.20 4.03
N GLY A 33 7.49 15.69 5.22
CA GLY A 33 8.10 16.87 5.83
C GLY A 33 7.92 18.12 4.96
N ASP A 34 8.99 18.88 4.76
CA ASP A 34 8.94 20.11 3.98
C ASP A 34 8.56 19.90 2.50
N ARG A 35 8.84 18.72 1.95
CA ARG A 35 8.49 18.36 0.56
C ARG A 35 6.97 18.29 0.33
N ALA A 36 6.17 18.21 1.40
CA ALA A 36 4.71 18.22 1.32
C ALA A 36 4.18 19.46 0.59
N ARG A 37 4.82 20.63 0.79
CA ARG A 37 4.41 21.90 0.19
C ARG A 37 4.66 21.96 -1.33
N GLU A 38 5.50 21.08 -1.84
CA GLU A 38 5.86 20.98 -3.26
C GLU A 38 5.03 19.91 -4.00
N ALA A 39 4.08 19.27 -3.31
CA ALA A 39 3.32 18.15 -3.83
C ALA A 39 2.30 18.57 -4.90
N VAL A 40 2.67 18.42 -6.17
CA VAL A 40 1.81 18.77 -7.32
C VAL A 40 0.66 17.77 -7.54
N GLY A 41 -0.60 18.21 -7.57
CA GLY A 41 -1.76 17.39 -7.95
C GLY A 41 -1.89 17.17 -9.46
N PHE A 42 -2.58 16.10 -9.87
CA PHE A 42 -2.94 15.87 -11.27
C PHE A 42 -4.46 15.69 -11.40
N ASP A 43 -5.14 16.64 -12.05
CA ASP A 43 -6.57 16.55 -12.31
C ASP A 43 -6.81 15.76 -13.62
N PRO A 44 -7.47 14.60 -13.58
CA PRO A 44 -7.71 13.79 -14.76
C PRO A 44 -8.74 14.39 -15.74
N THR A 45 -9.44 15.46 -15.35
CA THR A 45 -10.46 16.14 -16.16
C THR A 45 -9.96 17.42 -16.82
N ASP A 46 -8.79 17.93 -16.39
CA ASP A 46 -8.17 19.14 -16.95
C ASP A 46 -7.13 18.78 -18.04
N PRO A 47 -7.31 19.23 -19.30
CA PRO A 47 -6.36 19.00 -20.39
C PRO A 47 -4.92 19.48 -20.11
N ASP A 48 -4.75 20.59 -19.38
CA ASP A 48 -3.43 21.15 -19.07
C ASP A 48 -2.73 20.31 -18.00
N SER A 49 -3.46 19.91 -16.96
CA SER A 49 -2.98 18.94 -15.96
C SER A 49 -2.63 17.59 -16.59
N LEU A 50 -3.39 17.11 -17.59
CA LEU A 50 -3.06 15.90 -18.35
C LEU A 50 -1.79 16.05 -19.19
N ALA A 51 -1.51 17.25 -19.72
CA ALA A 51 -0.26 17.52 -20.43
C ALA A 51 0.93 17.52 -19.45
N GLU A 52 0.76 18.04 -18.24
CA GLU A 52 1.77 17.96 -17.18
C GLU A 52 1.99 16.52 -16.70
N ALA A 53 0.92 15.75 -16.52
CA ALA A 53 0.99 14.33 -16.17
C ALA A 53 1.79 13.56 -17.24
N ALA A 54 1.53 13.79 -18.52
CA ALA A 54 2.29 13.17 -19.62
C ALA A 54 3.79 13.51 -19.57
N ARG A 55 4.16 14.79 -19.36
CA ARG A 55 5.56 15.22 -19.19
C ARG A 55 6.21 14.55 -17.97
N THR A 56 5.48 14.46 -16.86
CA THR A 56 5.94 13.82 -15.63
C THR A 56 6.17 12.32 -15.83
N VAL A 57 5.24 11.61 -16.49
CA VAL A 57 5.38 10.18 -16.80
C VAL A 57 6.60 9.92 -17.68
N ARG A 58 6.83 10.78 -18.68
CA ARG A 58 8.00 10.67 -19.55
C ARG A 58 9.31 10.83 -18.76
N SER A 59 9.44 11.93 -18.02
CA SER A 59 10.61 12.17 -17.16
C SER A 59 10.82 11.03 -16.16
N PHE A 60 9.74 10.51 -15.59
CA PHE A 60 9.78 9.38 -14.67
C PHE A 60 10.29 8.09 -15.32
N SER A 61 9.94 7.84 -16.58
CA SER A 61 10.42 6.65 -17.30
C SER A 61 11.89 6.72 -17.70
N GLU A 62 12.40 7.94 -17.94
CA GLU A 62 13.79 8.22 -18.33
C GLU A 62 14.70 8.33 -17.09
N SER A 63 14.12 8.53 -15.91
CA SER A 63 14.86 8.69 -14.67
C SER A 63 15.47 7.36 -14.21
N THR A 64 16.79 7.35 -14.03
CA THR A 64 17.51 6.32 -13.28
C THR A 64 17.59 6.67 -11.79
N ALA A 65 16.69 7.54 -11.30
CA ALA A 65 16.64 7.96 -9.90
C ALA A 65 16.79 6.70 -9.05
N GLY A 66 17.84 6.68 -8.21
CA GLY A 66 18.11 5.54 -7.33
C GLY A 66 16.89 5.25 -6.47
N ASP A 67 16.85 4.07 -5.85
CA ASP A 67 15.72 3.59 -5.06
C ASP A 67 15.29 4.56 -3.93
N ASP A 68 16.06 5.61 -3.63
CA ASP A 68 15.89 6.49 -2.48
C ASP A 68 14.90 7.67 -2.63
N ASP A 69 14.52 8.11 -3.84
CA ASP A 69 13.54 9.22 -4.00
C ASP A 69 12.09 8.72 -4.09
N HIS A 70 11.61 8.13 -3.00
CA HIS A 70 10.26 7.57 -2.89
C HIS A 70 9.14 8.57 -3.21
N VAL A 71 9.35 9.87 -2.94
CA VAL A 71 8.35 10.92 -3.20
C VAL A 71 8.25 11.19 -4.71
N PHE A 72 9.39 11.26 -5.41
CA PHE A 72 9.41 11.35 -6.87
C PHE A 72 8.73 10.14 -7.52
N MET A 73 9.01 8.92 -7.04
CA MET A 73 8.37 7.69 -7.54
C MET A 73 6.84 7.74 -7.37
N LEU A 74 6.35 8.21 -6.21
CA LEU A 74 4.91 8.34 -5.95
C LEU A 74 4.25 9.44 -6.80
N ARG A 75 4.97 10.53 -7.11
CA ARG A 75 4.50 11.54 -8.06
C ARG A 75 4.35 10.95 -9.46
N GLY A 76 5.34 10.19 -9.93
CA GLY A 76 5.28 9.48 -11.21
C GLY A 76 4.13 8.46 -11.28
N ALA A 77 3.88 7.75 -10.19
CA ALA A 77 2.73 6.85 -10.05
C ALA A 77 1.38 7.59 -10.15
N ALA A 78 1.25 8.73 -9.46
CA ALA A 78 0.06 9.57 -9.53
C ALA A 78 -0.18 10.13 -10.95
N ALA A 79 0.88 10.56 -11.64
CA ALA A 79 0.81 11.01 -13.02
C ALA A 79 0.35 9.89 -13.97
N CYS A 80 0.86 8.66 -13.81
CA CYS A 80 0.41 7.50 -14.57
C CYS A 80 -1.09 7.25 -14.38
N ALA A 81 -1.57 7.28 -13.14
CA ALA A 81 -2.97 7.04 -12.81
C ALA A 81 -3.90 8.14 -13.36
N ALA A 82 -3.53 9.41 -13.18
CA ALA A 82 -4.29 10.54 -13.69
C ALA A 82 -4.36 10.52 -15.22
N LEU A 83 -3.23 10.25 -15.89
CA LEU A 83 -3.18 10.18 -17.34
C LEU A 83 -4.07 9.07 -17.90
N VAL A 84 -4.02 7.86 -17.33
CA VAL A 84 -4.89 6.74 -17.72
C VAL A 84 -6.36 7.10 -17.51
N ARG A 85 -6.70 7.74 -16.37
CA ARG A 85 -8.07 8.13 -16.07
C ARG A 85 -8.60 9.19 -17.04
N GLY A 86 -7.80 10.20 -17.38
CA GLY A 86 -8.23 11.25 -18.30
C GLY A 86 -8.35 10.82 -19.75
N VAL A 87 -7.47 9.93 -20.25
CA VAL A 87 -7.51 9.47 -21.65
C VAL A 87 -8.31 8.17 -21.85
N GLY A 88 -8.72 7.52 -20.76
CA GLY A 88 -9.54 6.30 -20.74
C GLY A 88 -8.84 5.04 -21.26
N SER A 89 -7.52 5.04 -21.46
CA SER A 89 -6.81 3.88 -22.02
C SER A 89 -5.32 3.90 -21.70
N TYR A 90 -4.78 2.76 -21.26
CA TYR A 90 -3.33 2.60 -21.10
C TYR A 90 -2.54 2.81 -22.39
N LYS A 91 -3.11 2.42 -23.54
CA LYS A 91 -2.47 2.59 -24.85
C LYS A 91 -2.36 4.07 -25.20
N ARG A 92 -3.47 4.80 -25.09
CA ARG A 92 -3.49 6.27 -25.33
C ARG A 92 -2.63 7.02 -24.32
N ALA A 93 -2.59 6.57 -23.07
CA ALA A 93 -1.72 7.17 -22.05
C ALA A 93 -0.23 7.03 -22.43
N ALA A 94 0.18 5.85 -22.91
CA ALA A 94 1.56 5.61 -23.37
C ALA A 94 1.89 6.45 -24.60
N GLU A 95 1.01 6.47 -25.60
CA GLU A 95 1.14 7.31 -26.79
C GLU A 95 1.25 8.80 -26.44
N ARG A 96 0.44 9.28 -25.50
CA ARG A 96 0.44 10.68 -25.06
C ARG A 96 1.67 11.06 -24.24
N ALA A 97 2.20 10.14 -23.43
CA ALA A 97 3.45 10.35 -22.71
C ALA A 97 4.67 10.39 -23.66
N GLY A 98 4.65 9.56 -24.70
CA GLY A 98 5.69 9.50 -25.73
C GLY A 98 7.02 8.95 -25.22
N GLY A 99 8.04 8.97 -26.09
CA GLY A 99 9.36 8.40 -25.79
C GLY A 99 9.31 6.88 -25.62
N ASP A 100 10.08 6.36 -24.67
CA ASP A 100 10.16 4.92 -24.35
C ASP A 100 9.10 4.45 -23.33
N VAL A 101 8.10 5.30 -23.04
CA VAL A 101 7.02 4.97 -22.11
C VAL A 101 6.15 3.85 -22.68
N SER A 102 6.21 2.67 -22.04
CA SER A 102 5.40 1.52 -22.44
C SER A 102 4.07 1.42 -21.69
N VAL A 103 3.11 0.72 -22.28
CA VAL A 103 1.84 0.33 -21.62
C VAL A 103 2.09 -0.42 -20.31
N SER A 104 3.10 -1.28 -20.28
CA SER A 104 3.45 -2.06 -19.08
C SER A 104 4.02 -1.19 -17.96
N PHE A 105 4.78 -0.14 -18.31
CA PHE A 105 5.27 0.86 -17.37
C PHE A 105 4.12 1.63 -16.71
N ILE A 106 3.21 2.21 -17.52
CA ILE A 106 2.07 2.96 -17.00
C ILE A 106 1.18 2.07 -16.13
N ARG A 107 0.85 0.86 -16.60
CA ARG A 107 0.00 -0.07 -15.84
C ARG A 107 0.60 -0.41 -14.48
N LYS A 108 1.91 -0.66 -14.43
CA LYS A 108 2.63 -0.97 -13.19
C LYS A 108 2.51 0.16 -12.18
N TRP A 109 2.78 1.39 -12.60
CA TRP A 109 2.83 2.54 -11.70
C TRP A 109 1.45 3.10 -11.34
N ALA A 110 0.48 3.04 -12.26
CA ALA A 110 -0.91 3.34 -11.93
C ALA A 110 -1.43 2.43 -10.80
N ARG A 111 -1.13 1.12 -10.85
CA ARG A 111 -1.49 0.18 -9.78
C ARG A 111 -0.81 0.49 -8.44
N VAL A 112 0.44 0.97 -8.46
CA VAL A 112 1.12 1.42 -7.23
C VAL A 112 0.40 2.64 -6.63
N HIS A 113 -0.10 3.55 -7.46
CA HIS A 113 -0.93 4.65 -6.98
C HIS A 113 -2.25 4.16 -6.36
N ASP A 114 -2.84 3.10 -6.92
CA ASP A 114 -4.09 2.49 -6.45
C ASP A 114 -3.95 1.66 -5.15
N LEU A 115 -2.74 1.50 -4.62
CA LEU A 115 -2.56 0.92 -3.29
C LEU A 115 -3.27 1.78 -2.21
N PRO A 116 -3.75 1.15 -1.13
CA PRO A 116 -4.30 1.85 0.03
C PRO A 116 -3.37 2.94 0.52
N GLN A 117 -3.96 4.03 1.04
CA GLN A 117 -3.19 5.12 1.63
C GLN A 117 -2.27 4.60 2.75
N SER A 118 -2.75 3.67 3.57
CA SER A 118 -1.97 3.01 4.62
C SER A 118 -0.67 2.44 4.07
N VAL A 119 -0.71 1.67 2.98
CA VAL A 119 0.48 1.12 2.32
C VAL A 119 1.34 2.22 1.68
N ARG A 120 0.74 3.17 0.94
CA ARG A 120 1.49 4.26 0.28
C ARG A 120 2.26 5.14 1.25
N ARG A 121 1.79 5.33 2.49
CA ARG A 121 2.54 6.04 3.54
C ARG A 121 3.85 5.33 3.90
N HIS A 122 3.86 3.99 3.94
CA HIS A 122 5.08 3.22 4.17
C HIS A 122 6.03 3.27 2.97
N VAL A 123 5.51 3.32 1.74
CA VAL A 123 6.33 3.56 0.55
C VAL A 123 6.96 4.95 0.60
N ALA A 124 6.19 5.99 0.89
CA ALA A 124 6.69 7.36 0.99
C ALA A 124 7.79 7.53 2.05
N ARG A 125 7.69 6.78 3.16
CA ARG A 125 8.67 6.76 4.26
C ARG A 125 9.86 5.84 3.99
N GLY A 126 9.88 5.12 2.88
CA GLY A 126 10.93 4.16 2.55
C GLY A 126 10.95 2.89 3.38
N ARG A 127 9.87 2.59 4.10
CA ARG A 127 9.72 1.33 4.84
C ARG A 127 9.31 0.18 3.91
N ILE A 128 8.66 0.50 2.79
CA ILE A 128 8.39 -0.44 1.69
C ILE A 128 9.05 0.12 0.44
N ALA A 129 10.03 -0.58 -0.12
CA ALA A 129 10.67 -0.15 -1.35
C ALA A 129 9.66 -0.09 -2.51
N PRO A 130 9.73 0.88 -3.43
CA PRO A 130 8.86 0.95 -4.61
C PRO A 130 8.92 -0.33 -5.47
N THR A 131 10.09 -0.98 -5.48
CA THR A 131 10.32 -2.26 -6.15
C THR A 131 9.58 -3.43 -5.49
N ALA A 132 9.30 -3.39 -4.19
CA ALA A 132 8.38 -4.32 -3.51
C ALA A 132 6.91 -3.90 -3.73
N ALA A 133 6.61 -2.60 -3.61
CA ALA A 133 5.27 -2.04 -3.76
C ALA A 133 4.62 -2.41 -5.11
N LYS A 134 5.38 -2.41 -6.21
CA LYS A 134 4.86 -2.84 -7.53
C LYS A 134 4.41 -4.31 -7.56
N HIS A 135 4.96 -5.18 -6.71
CA HIS A 135 4.56 -6.58 -6.60
C HIS A 135 3.32 -6.71 -5.71
N ILE A 136 3.27 -6.00 -4.59
CA ILE A 136 2.07 -5.87 -3.75
C ILE A 136 0.88 -5.33 -4.56
N ALA A 137 1.11 -4.35 -5.43
CA ALA A 137 0.08 -3.76 -6.28
C ALA A 137 -0.48 -4.73 -7.35
N ARG A 138 0.11 -5.93 -7.53
CA ARG A 138 -0.41 -6.95 -8.46
C ARG A 138 -1.46 -7.84 -7.83
N VAL A 139 -1.48 -7.99 -6.52
CA VAL A 139 -2.47 -8.80 -5.81
C VAL A 139 -3.72 -7.95 -5.52
N SER A 140 -4.87 -8.61 -5.44
CA SER A 140 -6.19 -7.99 -5.30
C SER A 140 -6.77 -8.23 -3.91
N GLY A 141 -7.70 -7.37 -3.47
CA GLY A 141 -8.37 -7.49 -2.18
C GLY A 141 -7.40 -7.44 -1.00
N ASP A 142 -7.83 -8.03 0.11
CA ASP A 142 -7.13 -8.01 1.41
C ASP A 142 -5.72 -8.63 1.33
N ALA A 143 -5.48 -9.50 0.36
CA ALA A 143 -4.16 -10.09 0.10
C ALA A 143 -3.06 -9.04 -0.08
N ARG A 144 -3.40 -7.85 -0.60
CA ARG A 144 -2.41 -6.78 -0.71
C ARG A 144 -2.01 -6.19 0.63
N LEU A 145 -2.93 -6.12 1.59
CA LEU A 145 -2.68 -5.60 2.92
C LEU A 145 -1.87 -6.62 3.71
N HIS A 146 -2.27 -7.89 3.67
CA HIS A 146 -1.50 -8.99 4.25
C HIS A 146 -0.05 -9.01 3.73
N LEU A 147 0.15 -8.93 2.41
CA LEU A 147 1.50 -8.92 1.85
C LEU A 147 2.28 -7.64 2.22
N ALA A 148 1.62 -6.48 2.31
CA ALA A 148 2.27 -5.24 2.73
C ALA A 148 2.73 -5.28 4.19
N TRP A 149 1.90 -5.80 5.09
CA TRP A 149 2.23 -5.92 6.52
C TRP A 149 3.28 -6.99 6.75
N ALA A 150 3.15 -8.15 6.11
CA ALA A 150 4.22 -9.17 6.10
C ALA A 150 5.57 -8.61 5.62
N THR A 151 5.56 -7.71 4.62
CA THR A 151 6.80 -7.06 4.15
C THR A 151 7.47 -6.23 5.25
N LEU A 152 6.68 -5.56 6.09
CA LEU A 152 7.20 -4.76 7.21
C LEU A 152 7.61 -5.64 8.39
N ASP A 153 6.72 -6.53 8.82
CA ASP A 153 6.83 -7.25 10.08
C ASP A 153 7.87 -8.38 10.00
N ALA A 154 7.93 -9.09 8.86
CA ALA A 154 8.91 -10.14 8.60
C ALA A 154 10.13 -9.67 7.79
N GLY A 155 10.21 -8.38 7.47
CA GLY A 155 11.34 -7.81 6.72
C GLY A 155 11.56 -8.44 5.34
N LEU A 156 10.48 -8.81 4.64
CA LEU A 156 10.58 -9.54 3.38
C LEU A 156 11.39 -8.78 2.33
N THR A 157 12.28 -9.51 1.67
CA THR A 157 13.02 -8.97 0.53
C THR A 157 12.11 -8.80 -0.69
N VAL A 158 12.50 -7.92 -1.61
CA VAL A 158 11.78 -7.73 -2.89
C VAL A 158 11.59 -9.04 -3.67
N ARG A 159 12.55 -9.98 -3.57
CA ARG A 159 12.48 -11.28 -4.23
C ARG A 159 11.40 -12.17 -3.61
N GLU A 160 11.27 -12.16 -2.29
CA GLU A 160 10.23 -12.90 -1.57
C GLU A 160 8.86 -12.30 -1.84
N VAL A 161 8.71 -10.97 -1.74
CA VAL A 161 7.46 -10.27 -2.08
C VAL A 161 7.02 -10.58 -3.51
N ARG A 162 7.96 -10.62 -4.47
CA ARG A 162 7.66 -11.02 -5.85
C ARG A 162 7.15 -12.46 -5.95
N ARG A 163 7.78 -13.39 -5.24
CA ARG A 163 7.42 -14.82 -5.27
C ARG A 163 6.04 -15.04 -4.68
N LEU A 164 5.82 -14.54 -3.47
CA LEU A 164 4.52 -14.58 -2.77
C LEU A 164 3.41 -13.94 -3.61
N ALA A 165 3.66 -12.76 -4.18
CA ALA A 165 2.68 -12.13 -5.08
C ALA A 165 2.37 -12.97 -6.32
N SER A 166 3.30 -13.80 -6.80
CA SER A 166 3.02 -14.74 -7.90
C SER A 166 2.14 -15.88 -7.41
N GLU A 167 2.53 -16.56 -6.33
CA GLU A 167 1.79 -17.68 -5.74
C GLU A 167 0.33 -17.32 -5.41
N VAL A 168 0.12 -16.11 -4.87
CA VAL A 168 -1.22 -15.57 -4.58
C VAL A 168 -2.02 -15.30 -5.86
N ASN A 169 -1.38 -14.73 -6.89
CA ASN A 169 -2.05 -14.52 -8.18
C ASN A 169 -2.37 -15.84 -8.89
N ASP A 170 -1.62 -16.90 -8.61
CA ASP A 170 -1.84 -18.25 -9.13
C ASP A 170 -2.92 -19.02 -8.34
N GLY A 171 -3.53 -18.38 -7.32
CA GLY A 171 -4.71 -18.87 -6.61
C GLY A 171 -4.45 -19.35 -5.18
N THR A 172 -3.20 -19.29 -4.70
CA THR A 172 -2.89 -19.67 -3.31
C THR A 172 -3.46 -18.61 -2.36
N PRO A 173 -4.20 -18.99 -1.29
CA PRO A 173 -4.61 -18.02 -0.27
C PRO A 173 -3.39 -17.34 0.34
N VAL A 174 -3.47 -16.02 0.54
CA VAL A 174 -2.33 -15.20 0.98
C VAL A 174 -1.75 -15.62 2.32
N VAL A 175 -2.62 -16.02 3.26
CA VAL A 175 -2.23 -16.47 4.60
C VAL A 175 -1.47 -17.79 4.51
N ASP A 176 -1.93 -18.71 3.67
CA ASP A 176 -1.29 -20.01 3.45
C ASP A 176 0.08 -19.84 2.77
N ALA A 177 0.15 -18.98 1.75
CA ALA A 177 1.40 -18.66 1.08
C ALA A 177 2.42 -18.08 2.08
N LEU A 178 2.01 -17.08 2.86
CA LEU A 178 2.89 -16.46 3.86
C LEU A 178 3.36 -17.46 4.93
N SER A 179 2.44 -18.29 5.43
CA SER A 179 2.77 -19.32 6.43
C SER A 179 3.77 -20.36 5.89
N ALA A 180 3.62 -20.77 4.62
CA ALA A 180 4.56 -21.69 3.97
C ALA A 180 5.98 -21.09 3.82
N HIS A 181 6.09 -19.76 3.79
CA HIS A 181 7.38 -19.03 3.81
C HIS A 181 7.82 -18.64 5.23
N GLY A 182 7.19 -19.20 6.28
CA GLY A 182 7.56 -18.95 7.67
C GLY A 182 7.16 -17.58 8.20
N VAL A 183 6.20 -16.92 7.55
CA VAL A 183 5.64 -15.64 7.99
C VAL A 183 4.30 -15.89 8.66
N ASP A 184 4.27 -15.68 9.98
CA ASP A 184 3.05 -15.80 10.77
C ASP A 184 2.31 -14.46 10.84
N ILE A 185 1.20 -14.35 10.12
CA ILE A 185 0.39 -13.13 10.11
C ILE A 185 -0.49 -13.10 11.35
N GLY A 186 -0.49 -11.95 12.03
CA GLY A 186 -1.26 -11.76 13.27
C GLY A 186 -0.39 -11.79 14.52
N THR A 187 0.87 -12.22 14.39
CA THR A 187 1.89 -12.07 15.43
C THR A 187 2.57 -10.71 15.29
N LEU A 188 2.45 -9.88 16.33
CA LEU A 188 3.05 -8.55 16.40
C LEU A 188 3.74 -8.36 17.76
N GLU A 189 5.01 -7.94 17.73
CA GLU A 189 5.69 -7.51 18.95
C GLU A 189 5.34 -6.05 19.26
N VAL A 190 4.82 -5.79 20.46
CA VAL A 190 4.44 -4.45 20.90
C VAL A 190 5.10 -4.12 22.24
N THR A 191 5.51 -2.86 22.40
CA THR A 191 5.94 -2.33 23.70
C THR A 191 4.78 -1.58 24.34
N LEU A 192 4.37 -2.02 25.53
CA LEU A 192 3.31 -1.38 26.30
C LEU A 192 3.91 -0.51 27.43
N PRO A 193 3.27 0.61 27.79
CA PRO A 193 3.54 1.29 29.06
C PRO A 193 3.45 0.33 30.24
N ALA A 194 4.30 0.50 31.25
CA ALA A 194 4.46 -0.48 32.33
C ALA A 194 3.15 -0.73 33.10
N ASP A 195 2.35 0.31 33.33
CA ASP A 195 1.04 0.24 33.96
C ASP A 195 0.01 -0.53 33.11
N VAL A 196 -0.03 -0.27 31.80
CA VAL A 196 -0.90 -0.99 30.85
C VAL A 196 -0.51 -2.46 30.76
N TYR A 197 0.79 -2.77 30.73
CA TYR A 197 1.29 -4.14 30.77
C TYR A 197 0.84 -4.88 32.04
N LEU A 198 0.98 -4.25 33.21
CA LEU A 198 0.57 -4.85 34.48
C LEU A 198 -0.94 -5.15 34.52
N GLU A 199 -1.77 -4.21 34.04
CA GLU A 199 -3.22 -4.43 34.00
C GLU A 199 -3.62 -5.52 32.99
N LEU A 200 -2.99 -5.57 31.81
CA LEU A 200 -3.18 -6.66 30.85
C LEU A 200 -2.88 -8.01 31.48
N ARG A 201 -1.73 -8.14 32.17
CA ARG A 201 -1.34 -9.39 32.84
C ARG A 201 -2.27 -9.75 33.97
N ARG A 202 -2.74 -8.77 34.74
CA ARG A 202 -3.71 -8.96 35.82
C ARG A 202 -5.05 -9.49 35.29
N ARG A 203 -5.64 -8.83 34.27
CA ARG A 203 -6.93 -9.26 33.68
C ARG A 203 -6.85 -10.64 33.07
N ALA A 204 -5.86 -10.87 32.20
CA ALA A 204 -5.64 -12.18 31.59
C ALA A 204 -5.53 -13.29 32.64
N SER A 205 -4.88 -13.02 33.78
CA SER A 205 -4.75 -14.00 34.87
C SER A 205 -6.04 -14.20 35.68
N LEU A 206 -6.85 -13.17 35.87
CA LEU A 206 -8.14 -13.27 36.59
C LEU A 206 -9.22 -13.96 35.75
N GLU A 207 -9.12 -13.85 34.43
CA GLU A 207 -10.06 -14.39 33.46
C GLU A 207 -9.63 -15.76 32.89
N ASP A 208 -8.46 -16.26 33.30
CA ASP A 208 -7.84 -17.49 32.78
C ASP A 208 -7.70 -17.49 31.24
N ALA A 209 -7.34 -16.33 30.68
CA ALA A 209 -7.22 -16.07 29.25
C ALA A 209 -5.78 -15.77 28.85
N ALA A 210 -5.43 -15.97 27.57
CA ALA A 210 -4.15 -15.49 27.06
C ALA A 210 -4.17 -13.96 26.94
N PRO A 211 -3.06 -13.24 27.17
CA PRO A 211 -3.01 -11.80 26.95
C PRO A 211 -3.42 -11.37 25.54
N GLY A 212 -3.15 -12.22 24.54
CA GLY A 212 -3.57 -11.96 23.15
C GLY A 212 -5.08 -11.94 22.98
N ASP A 213 -5.83 -12.77 23.71
CA ASP A 213 -7.30 -12.80 23.65
C ASP A 213 -7.88 -11.51 24.23
N VAL A 214 -7.37 -11.07 25.38
CA VAL A 214 -7.77 -9.79 25.99
C VAL A 214 -7.47 -8.60 25.07
N VAL A 215 -6.34 -8.63 24.37
CA VAL A 215 -5.98 -7.59 23.38
C VAL A 215 -6.91 -7.65 22.17
N ALA A 216 -7.25 -8.85 21.68
CA ALA A 216 -8.15 -9.04 20.55
C ALA A 216 -9.55 -8.50 20.88
N ASP A 217 -10.12 -8.88 22.03
CA ASP A 217 -11.43 -8.40 22.47
C ASP A 217 -11.44 -6.86 22.61
N ALA A 218 -10.38 -6.28 23.20
CA ALA A 218 -10.27 -4.83 23.34
C ALA A 218 -10.14 -4.10 21.99
N LEU A 219 -9.52 -4.72 20.98
CA LEU A 219 -9.41 -4.17 19.63
C LEU A 219 -10.71 -4.30 18.86
N ASP A 220 -11.42 -5.42 18.99
CA ASP A 220 -12.75 -5.61 18.40
C ASP A 220 -13.72 -4.54 18.94
N ASP A 221 -13.75 -4.34 20.26
CA ASP A 221 -14.57 -3.29 20.91
C ASP A 221 -14.20 -1.86 20.48
N TYR A 222 -12.93 -1.60 20.12
CA TYR A 222 -12.47 -0.28 19.70
C TYR A 222 -12.72 0.00 18.21
N LEU A 223 -12.76 -1.05 17.37
CA LEU A 223 -12.89 -0.95 15.92
C LEU A 223 -14.34 -1.09 15.41
N ASP A 224 -15.24 -1.63 16.23
CA ASP A 224 -16.70 -1.62 16.02
C ASP A 224 -17.30 -0.20 16.07
#